data_AF-A0A810N737-F1
#
_entry.id   AF-A0A810N737-F1
#
_cell.length_a   1.000
_cell.length_b   1.000
_cell.length_c   1.000
_cell.angle_alpha   90.00
_cell.angle_beta   90.00
_cell.angle_gamma   90.00
#
_symmetry.space_group_name_H-M   'P 1'
#
loop_
_entity.id
_entity.type
_entity.pdbx_description
1 polymer ?
#
loop_
_entity_poly.entity_id
_entity_poly.type
_entity_poly.pdbx_seq_one_letter_code
_entity_poly.pdbx_strand_id
1 'polypeptide(L)'
;MSTPTVTSESTPGAAPRRGRGPGRRTTGGAYDGAVLLADWLPHAWARTRTARLLAGGLFDGPLPDREIRAEIVDSARLATLRELATAGRPVGGICRCPGGPTLALYDSDDRILGSATVHGHGRVSWERPGFRDDLETAAPMALALFLYEHGVGNVVGDLLTPVVLELGFYEESEGPQFRPASVPAMLAERQVPEVLRDDLLGVAGNHAAELPQDRVCALAERLAAVETDAVSRATVLLNWLGRLPFPTEALWGEGVLVRRLLDILPEAELVAAAGSGPPVVALGALNWAAHQPENRAVVAAVAPSLRRILP
;
A
#
# COMPACT_ATOMS: atom_id res chain seq x y z
N MET A 1 66.08 11.85 -13.17
CA MET A 1 66.07 10.38 -13.21
C MET A 1 65.93 9.89 -11.78
N SER A 2 64.70 9.61 -11.38
CA SER A 2 64.37 9.03 -10.08
C SER A 2 63.24 8.03 -10.31
N THR A 3 63.51 6.80 -9.91
CA THR A 3 62.65 5.62 -9.96
C THR A 3 61.45 5.75 -9.02
N PRO A 4 60.27 5.21 -9.38
CA PRO A 4 59.13 5.14 -8.46
C PRO A 4 59.21 3.88 -7.58
N THR A 5 58.95 4.08 -6.29
CA THR A 5 58.78 3.02 -5.29
C THR A 5 57.41 2.37 -5.47
N VAL A 6 57.41 1.07 -5.72
CA VAL A 6 56.23 0.20 -5.71
C VAL A 6 55.93 -0.17 -4.25
N THR A 7 54.74 0.19 -3.75
CA THR A 7 54.19 -0.37 -2.52
C THR A 7 53.07 -1.33 -2.86
N SER A 8 53.27 -2.57 -2.43
CA SER A 8 52.46 -3.76 -2.63
C SER A 8 51.08 -3.70 -1.97
N GLU A 9 50.04 -4.03 -2.74
CA GLU A 9 48.71 -4.36 -2.27
C GLU A 9 48.75 -5.61 -1.37
N SER A 10 48.21 -5.48 -0.17
CA SER A 10 48.00 -6.59 0.76
C SER A 10 46.56 -7.06 0.65
N THR A 11 46.36 -8.24 0.09
CA THR A 11 45.06 -8.92 0.01
C THR A 11 44.58 -9.34 1.41
N PRO A 12 43.36 -8.97 1.85
CA PRO A 12 42.82 -9.47 3.11
C PRO A 12 42.38 -10.93 2.98
N GLY A 13 42.88 -11.76 3.91
CA GLY A 13 42.70 -13.20 3.95
C GLY A 13 41.25 -13.66 4.08
N ALA A 14 40.99 -14.81 3.46
CA ALA A 14 39.76 -15.58 3.56
C ALA A 14 39.47 -15.98 5.02
N ALA A 15 38.30 -15.59 5.52
CA ALA A 15 37.80 -15.99 6.82
C ALA A 15 37.42 -17.49 6.84
N PRO A 16 37.58 -18.19 7.98
CA PRO A 16 37.36 -19.62 8.08
C PRO A 16 35.88 -20.01 7.98
N ARG A 17 35.62 -21.05 7.18
CA ARG A 17 34.34 -21.76 7.07
C ARG A 17 33.83 -22.19 8.45
N ARG A 18 32.81 -21.51 8.95
CA ARG A 18 32.04 -21.96 10.12
C ARG A 18 31.23 -23.20 9.74
N GLY A 19 31.36 -24.23 10.57
CA GLY A 19 30.74 -25.54 10.39
C GLY A 19 29.22 -25.45 10.32
N ARG A 20 28.65 -26.20 9.38
CA ARG A 20 27.22 -26.54 9.36
C ARG A 20 26.92 -27.42 10.56
N GLY A 21 26.37 -26.83 11.62
CA GLY A 21 25.63 -27.57 12.63
C GLY A 21 24.37 -28.18 12.01
N PRO A 22 23.86 -29.31 12.53
CA PRO A 22 22.74 -30.02 11.92
C PRO A 22 21.50 -29.14 11.95
N GLY A 23 20.98 -28.83 10.76
CA GLY A 23 19.73 -28.11 10.58
C GLY A 23 18.60 -28.83 11.33
N ARG A 24 18.03 -28.13 12.30
CA ARG A 24 16.78 -28.51 12.93
C ARG A 24 15.72 -28.41 11.82
N ARG A 25 15.29 -29.56 11.29
CA ARG A 25 14.14 -29.63 10.38
C ARG A 25 12.95 -29.03 11.12
N THR A 26 12.52 -27.85 10.70
CA THR A 26 11.14 -27.45 10.90
C THR A 26 10.29 -28.53 10.25
N THR A 27 9.45 -29.18 11.05
CA THR A 27 8.44 -30.12 10.58
C THR A 27 7.39 -29.32 9.81
N GLY A 28 7.71 -28.95 8.57
CA GLY A 28 6.70 -28.74 7.55
C GLY A 28 6.07 -30.11 7.32
N GLY A 29 5.02 -30.41 8.08
CA GLY A 29 4.21 -31.60 7.86
C GLY A 29 3.67 -31.51 6.44
N ALA A 30 4.20 -32.34 5.54
CA ALA A 30 3.51 -32.63 4.30
C ALA A 30 2.16 -33.23 4.72
N TYR A 31 1.08 -32.47 4.56
CA TYR A 31 -0.26 -32.98 4.81
C TYR A 31 -0.45 -34.20 3.91
N ASP A 32 -0.75 -35.34 4.54
CA ASP A 32 -1.07 -36.57 3.83
C ASP A 32 -2.29 -36.28 2.92
N GLY A 33 -2.19 -36.69 1.65
CA GLY A 33 -2.81 -36.04 0.48
C GLY A 33 -4.36 -35.98 0.35
N ALA A 34 -5.10 -35.59 1.39
CA ALA A 34 -6.56 -35.50 1.36
C ALA A 34 -7.17 -34.32 2.13
N VAL A 35 -6.40 -33.53 2.89
CA VAL A 35 -6.98 -32.41 3.65
C VAL A 35 -7.19 -31.20 2.73
N LEU A 36 -8.44 -30.81 2.54
CA LEU A 36 -8.77 -29.60 1.79
C LEU A 36 -8.57 -28.36 2.67
N LEU A 37 -8.21 -27.24 2.05
CA LEU A 37 -8.08 -25.94 2.73
C LEU A 37 -9.36 -25.60 3.51
N ALA A 38 -10.52 -25.87 2.92
CA ALA A 38 -11.83 -25.64 3.51
C ALA A 38 -12.05 -26.44 4.82
N ASP A 39 -11.44 -27.61 4.96
CA ASP A 39 -11.55 -28.45 6.16
C ASP A 39 -10.52 -28.02 7.20
N TRP A 40 -9.29 -27.76 6.78
CA TRP A 40 -8.19 -27.41 7.68
C TRP A 40 -8.37 -26.04 8.35
N LEU A 41 -8.78 -25.03 7.57
CA LEU A 41 -8.75 -23.63 7.99
C LEU A 41 -9.68 -23.35 9.19
N PRO A 42 -10.93 -23.88 9.26
CA PRO A 42 -11.74 -23.77 10.47
C PRO A 42 -11.10 -24.38 11.72
N HIS A 43 -10.37 -25.51 11.58
CA HIS A 43 -9.71 -26.17 12.70
C HIS A 43 -8.51 -25.38 13.21
N ALA A 44 -7.70 -24.83 12.30
CA ALA A 44 -6.59 -23.94 12.66
C ALA A 44 -7.13 -22.73 13.45
N TRP A 45 -8.15 -22.04 12.91
CA TRP A 45 -8.75 -20.88 13.57
C TRP A 45 -9.41 -21.16 14.91
N ALA A 46 -10.02 -22.34 15.11
CA ALA A 46 -10.61 -22.70 16.40
C ALA A 46 -9.57 -22.78 17.53
N ARG A 47 -8.32 -23.15 17.17
CA ARG A 47 -7.19 -23.26 18.11
C ARG A 47 -6.40 -21.97 18.26
N THR A 48 -6.51 -21.04 17.31
CA THR A 48 -5.80 -19.75 17.35
C THR A 48 -6.11 -18.98 18.63
N ARG A 49 -5.06 -18.49 19.29
CA ARG A 49 -5.11 -17.55 20.41
C ARG A 49 -4.39 -16.25 20.09
N THR A 50 -3.45 -16.30 19.15
CA THR A 50 -2.70 -15.14 18.69
C THR A 50 -2.51 -15.23 17.19
N ALA A 51 -2.66 -14.10 16.50
CA ALA A 51 -2.26 -13.95 15.11
C ALA A 51 -1.15 -12.91 15.03
N ARG A 52 -0.07 -13.22 14.32
CA ARG A 52 1.05 -12.29 14.08
C ARG A 52 1.08 -11.89 12.62
N LEU A 53 1.19 -10.60 12.37
CA LEU A 53 1.51 -10.04 11.06
C LEU A 53 3.01 -9.88 10.98
N LEU A 54 3.64 -10.69 10.13
CA LEU A 54 5.08 -10.72 9.93
C LEU A 54 5.45 -9.94 8.67
N ALA A 55 6.60 -9.28 8.72
CA ALA A 55 7.19 -8.66 7.54
C ALA A 55 7.53 -9.72 6.48
N GLY A 56 7.33 -9.35 5.21
CA GLY A 56 7.77 -10.16 4.08
C GLY A 56 6.88 -11.37 3.75
N GLY A 57 7.07 -11.87 2.53
CA GLY A 57 6.32 -12.95 1.91
C GLY A 57 7.11 -14.26 1.90
N LEU A 58 6.92 -15.10 0.89
CA LEU A 58 7.46 -16.46 0.86
C LEU A 58 9.00 -16.54 0.99
N PHE A 59 9.73 -15.53 0.51
CA PHE A 59 11.19 -15.58 0.40
C PHE A 59 11.95 -14.87 1.52
N ASP A 60 11.26 -14.30 2.51
CA ASP A 60 11.86 -13.51 3.59
C ASP A 60 12.34 -14.35 4.79
N GLY A 61 12.87 -15.55 4.52
CA GLY A 61 13.47 -16.42 5.54
C GLY A 61 12.45 -17.13 6.46
N PRO A 62 12.93 -17.82 7.52
CA PRO A 62 12.08 -18.58 8.45
C PRO A 62 11.14 -17.67 9.26
N LEU A 63 9.89 -18.08 9.46
CA LEU A 63 8.88 -17.30 10.20
C LEU A 63 9.35 -16.80 11.59
N PRO A 64 10.04 -17.61 12.43
CA PRO A 64 10.49 -17.16 13.75
C PRO A 64 11.51 -16.01 13.73
N ASP A 65 12.21 -15.83 12.62
CA ASP A 65 13.26 -14.82 12.47
C ASP A 65 12.72 -13.51 11.86
N ARG A 66 11.44 -13.49 11.44
CA ARG A 66 10.83 -12.34 10.78
C ARG A 66 10.37 -11.30 11.79
N GLU A 67 10.49 -10.04 11.40
CA GLU A 67 9.98 -8.91 12.16
C GLU A 67 8.45 -9.04 12.33
N ILE A 68 7.99 -8.99 13.59
CA ILE A 68 6.58 -8.92 13.93
C ILE A 68 6.14 -7.46 13.78
N ARG A 69 5.30 -7.18 12.80
CA ARG A 69 4.70 -5.86 12.57
C ARG A 69 3.55 -5.59 13.53
N ALA A 70 2.76 -6.62 13.82
CA ALA A 70 1.72 -6.57 14.82
C ALA A 70 1.42 -7.96 15.39
N GLU A 71 0.95 -7.95 16.63
CA GLU A 71 0.43 -9.11 17.33
C GLU A 71 -1.02 -8.83 17.72
N ILE A 72 -1.92 -9.74 17.35
CA ILE A 72 -3.36 -9.63 17.56
C ILE A 72 -3.76 -10.73 18.54
N VAL A 73 -4.07 -10.32 19.77
CA VAL A 73 -4.52 -11.19 20.87
C VAL A 73 -5.98 -10.95 21.25
N ASP A 74 -6.54 -9.80 20.88
CA ASP A 74 -7.93 -9.46 21.15
C ASP A 74 -8.88 -10.40 20.39
N SER A 75 -9.84 -10.99 21.10
CA SER A 75 -10.73 -12.00 20.52
C SER A 75 -11.65 -11.44 19.43
N ALA A 76 -12.07 -10.18 19.55
CA ALA A 76 -12.94 -9.56 18.54
C ALA A 76 -12.15 -9.27 17.26
N ARG A 77 -10.94 -8.72 17.38
CA ARG A 77 -10.02 -8.50 16.25
C ARG A 77 -9.59 -9.80 15.58
N LEU A 78 -9.35 -10.86 16.35
CA LEU A 78 -9.08 -12.20 15.80
C LEU A 78 -10.27 -12.74 15.01
N ALA A 79 -11.50 -12.57 15.51
CA ALA A 79 -12.70 -12.98 14.79
C ALA A 79 -12.86 -12.21 13.46
N THR A 80 -12.63 -10.90 13.47
CA THR A 80 -12.63 -10.09 12.25
C THR A 80 -11.55 -10.53 11.26
N LEU A 81 -10.31 -10.73 11.73
CA LEU A 81 -9.23 -11.18 10.85
C LEU A 81 -9.51 -12.56 10.25
N ARG A 82 -10.08 -13.47 11.04
CA ARG A 82 -10.55 -14.77 10.55
C ARG A 82 -11.54 -14.59 9.42
N GLU A 83 -12.60 -13.80 9.63
CA GLU A 83 -13.61 -13.57 8.59
C GLU A 83 -12.97 -13.02 7.30
N LEU A 84 -12.16 -11.96 7.42
CA LEU A 84 -11.52 -11.30 6.27
C LEU A 84 -10.52 -12.19 5.52
N ALA A 85 -9.78 -13.05 6.22
CA ALA A 85 -8.74 -13.90 5.63
C ALA A 85 -9.23 -15.31 5.23
N THR A 86 -10.51 -15.63 5.45
CA THR A 86 -11.07 -16.96 5.16
C THR A 86 -12.37 -16.95 4.35
N ALA A 87 -13.18 -15.90 4.46
CA ALA A 87 -14.36 -15.73 3.61
C ALA A 87 -13.92 -15.40 2.18
N GLY A 88 -14.48 -16.10 1.20
CA GLY A 88 -14.06 -15.94 -0.19
C GLY A 88 -14.26 -17.20 -1.01
N ARG A 89 -13.54 -17.29 -2.13
CA ARG A 89 -13.55 -18.47 -3.00
C ARG A 89 -12.13 -18.91 -3.35
N PRO A 90 -11.86 -20.22 -3.48
CA PRO A 90 -10.63 -20.69 -4.07
C PRO A 90 -10.54 -20.20 -5.53
N VAL A 91 -9.40 -19.65 -5.90
CA VAL A 91 -9.03 -19.39 -7.30
C VAL A 91 -8.15 -20.55 -7.72
N GLY A 92 -8.53 -21.26 -8.79
CA GLY A 92 -7.93 -22.53 -9.25
C GLY A 92 -6.46 -22.43 -9.67
N GLY A 93 -5.58 -22.15 -8.71
CA GLY A 93 -4.16 -21.89 -8.88
C GLY A 93 -3.56 -20.96 -7.82
N ILE A 94 -2.23 -20.94 -7.83
CA ILE A 94 -1.37 -20.22 -6.88
C ILE A 94 -0.74 -19.00 -7.58
N CYS A 95 -0.83 -17.79 -7.02
CA CYS A 95 -0.07 -16.61 -7.48
C CYS A 95 1.42 -16.93 -7.43
N ARG A 96 2.18 -16.75 -8.51
CA ARG A 96 3.65 -17.01 -8.44
C ARG A 96 4.43 -15.88 -7.77
N CYS A 97 3.76 -14.80 -7.42
CA CYS A 97 4.35 -13.69 -6.69
C CYS A 97 4.79 -14.12 -5.28
N PRO A 98 5.90 -13.60 -4.74
CA PRO A 98 6.34 -13.86 -3.37
C PRO A 98 5.31 -13.44 -2.31
N GLY A 99 4.43 -12.48 -2.67
CA GLY A 99 3.45 -11.86 -1.78
C GLY A 99 4.03 -10.74 -0.92
N GLY A 100 3.16 -10.15 -0.11
CA GLY A 100 3.47 -9.08 0.84
C GLY A 100 3.60 -9.63 2.27
N PRO A 101 2.87 -9.09 3.26
CA PRO A 101 2.99 -9.55 4.65
C PRO A 101 2.55 -11.01 4.81
N THR A 102 3.06 -11.65 5.86
CA THR A 102 2.66 -13.01 6.24
C THR A 102 1.80 -12.97 7.50
N LEU A 103 0.62 -13.57 7.44
CA LEU A 103 -0.22 -13.87 8.59
C LEU A 103 0.19 -15.21 9.18
N ALA A 104 0.57 -15.26 10.45
CA ALA A 104 0.88 -16.52 11.15
C ALA A 104 -0.05 -16.72 12.35
N LEU A 105 -0.60 -17.92 12.49
CA LEU A 105 -1.55 -18.31 13.53
C LEU A 105 -0.84 -19.11 14.62
N TYR A 106 -1.09 -18.79 15.88
CA TYR A 106 -0.48 -19.42 17.04
C TYR A 106 -1.55 -19.88 18.03
N ASP A 107 -1.33 -21.01 18.70
CA ASP A 107 -2.15 -21.47 19.83
C ASP A 107 -1.70 -20.86 21.17
N SER A 108 -2.28 -21.34 22.27
CA SER A 108 -1.97 -20.87 23.64
C SER A 108 -0.53 -21.17 24.09
N ASP A 109 0.14 -22.11 23.43
CA ASP A 109 1.50 -22.53 23.77
C ASP A 109 2.54 -21.85 22.85
N ASP A 110 2.12 -20.81 22.12
CA ASP A 110 2.90 -20.11 21.09
C ASP A 110 3.42 -21.05 19.99
N ARG A 111 2.68 -22.13 19.70
CA ARG A 111 3.00 -23.04 18.59
C ARG A 111 2.30 -22.58 17.33
N ILE A 112 3.05 -22.55 16.23
CA ILE A 112 2.48 -22.22 14.92
C ILE A 112 1.47 -23.28 14.49
N LEU A 113 0.25 -22.82 14.19
CA LEU A 113 -0.85 -23.62 13.66
C LEU A 113 -0.88 -23.59 12.14
N GLY A 114 -0.47 -22.47 11.56
CA GLY A 114 -0.35 -22.27 10.13
C GLY A 114 -0.01 -20.82 9.79
N SER A 115 0.19 -20.57 8.51
CA SER A 115 0.59 -19.28 7.97
C SER A 115 -0.04 -19.04 6.61
N ALA A 116 -0.18 -17.77 6.26
CA ALA A 116 -0.65 -17.34 4.96
C ALA A 116 0.15 -16.14 4.47
N THR A 117 0.44 -16.10 3.18
CA THR A 117 0.96 -14.89 2.55
C THR A 117 -0.20 -14.09 1.96
N VAL A 118 -0.24 -12.80 2.23
CA VAL A 118 -1.21 -11.87 1.63
C VAL A 118 -0.63 -11.33 0.33
N HIS A 119 -1.42 -11.36 -0.72
CA HIS A 119 -1.07 -10.87 -2.05
C HIS A 119 -1.96 -9.69 -2.42
N GLY A 120 -1.50 -8.86 -3.36
CA GLY A 120 -2.29 -7.73 -3.87
C GLY A 120 -3.66 -8.18 -4.40
N HIS A 121 -4.63 -7.27 -4.37
CA HIS A 121 -6.04 -7.53 -4.73
C HIS A 121 -6.74 -8.53 -3.79
N GLY A 122 -6.31 -8.61 -2.53
CA GLY A 122 -6.94 -9.41 -1.48
C GLY A 122 -6.98 -10.92 -1.77
N ARG A 123 -5.88 -11.44 -2.32
CA ARG A 123 -5.64 -12.88 -2.39
C ARG A 123 -4.82 -13.34 -1.19
N VAL A 124 -5.18 -14.47 -0.60
CA VAL A 124 -4.50 -15.04 0.58
C VAL A 124 -4.10 -16.48 0.27
N SER A 125 -2.82 -16.78 0.44
CA SER A 125 -2.28 -18.12 0.18
C SER A 125 -1.89 -18.80 1.47
N TRP A 126 -2.71 -19.74 1.91
CA TRP A 126 -2.46 -20.53 3.13
C TRP A 126 -1.45 -21.65 2.87
N GLU A 127 -0.53 -21.85 3.82
CA GLU A 127 0.38 -23.00 3.92
C GLU A 127 1.07 -23.40 2.60
N ARG A 128 1.57 -22.46 1.80
CA ARG A 128 2.30 -22.83 0.57
C ARG A 128 3.52 -23.71 0.88
N PRO A 129 3.74 -24.83 0.17
CA PRO A 129 3.04 -25.39 -1.01
C PRO A 129 1.96 -26.45 -0.69
N GLY A 130 1.53 -26.58 0.55
CA GLY A 130 0.56 -27.57 1.02
C GLY A 130 -0.83 -27.44 0.39
N PHE A 131 -1.33 -26.22 0.16
CA PHE A 131 -2.58 -25.99 -0.56
C PHE A 131 -2.32 -25.46 -1.99
N ARG A 132 -3.16 -25.91 -2.94
CA ARG A 132 -3.00 -25.69 -4.39
C ARG A 132 -3.74 -24.47 -4.95
N ASP A 133 -4.51 -23.80 -4.12
CA ASP A 133 -5.35 -22.68 -4.52
C ASP A 133 -5.12 -21.51 -3.58
N ASP A 134 -5.02 -20.31 -4.15
CA ASP A 134 -5.16 -19.09 -3.37
C ASP A 134 -6.64 -18.90 -3.01
N LEU A 135 -6.90 -18.20 -1.92
CA LEU A 135 -8.22 -17.71 -1.57
C LEU A 135 -8.36 -16.27 -2.07
N GLU A 136 -9.30 -16.02 -2.98
CA GLU A 136 -9.76 -14.66 -3.27
C GLU A 136 -10.75 -14.26 -2.19
N THR A 137 -10.39 -13.26 -1.38
CA THR A 137 -11.19 -12.85 -0.21
C THR A 137 -12.48 -12.19 -0.65
N ALA A 138 -13.55 -12.37 0.14
CA ALA A 138 -14.85 -11.76 -0.12
C ALA A 138 -14.85 -10.24 0.08
N ALA A 139 -13.93 -9.72 0.91
CA ALA A 139 -13.83 -8.30 1.25
C ALA A 139 -12.36 -7.84 1.21
N PRO A 140 -11.74 -7.79 0.00
CA PRO A 140 -10.31 -7.52 -0.16
C PRO A 140 -9.90 -6.15 0.40
N MET A 141 -10.77 -5.15 0.23
CA MET A 141 -10.59 -3.80 0.79
C MET A 141 -10.59 -3.82 2.31
N ALA A 142 -11.56 -4.50 2.92
CA ALA A 142 -11.65 -4.58 4.37
C ALA A 142 -10.44 -5.31 4.97
N LEU A 143 -9.93 -6.36 4.31
CA LEU A 143 -8.69 -7.01 4.71
C LEU A 143 -7.49 -6.05 4.66
N ALA A 144 -7.29 -5.35 3.55
CA ALA A 144 -6.18 -4.41 3.40
C ALA A 144 -6.23 -3.29 4.46
N LEU A 145 -7.40 -2.68 4.69
CA LEU A 145 -7.58 -1.66 5.72
C LEU A 145 -7.32 -2.22 7.13
N PHE A 146 -7.76 -3.46 7.41
CA PHE A 146 -7.49 -4.12 8.69
C PHE A 146 -5.98 -4.35 8.89
N LEU A 147 -5.26 -4.83 7.87
CA LEU A 147 -3.81 -5.03 7.94
C LEU A 147 -3.07 -3.70 8.14
N TYR A 148 -3.52 -2.65 7.46
CA TYR A 148 -2.95 -1.33 7.59
C TYR A 148 -3.14 -0.72 8.99
N GLU A 149 -4.33 -0.88 9.59
CA GLU A 149 -4.59 -0.50 10.99
C GLU A 149 -3.59 -1.14 11.96
N HIS A 150 -3.12 -2.35 11.62
CA HIS A 150 -2.13 -3.10 12.37
C HIS A 150 -0.69 -2.92 11.83
N GLY A 151 -0.40 -1.79 11.18
CA GLY A 151 0.96 -1.36 10.86
C GLY A 151 1.59 -1.98 9.62
N VAL A 152 0.80 -2.66 8.77
CA VAL A 152 1.29 -3.12 7.46
C VAL A 152 1.14 -1.99 6.44
N GLY A 153 2.17 -1.15 6.28
CA GLY A 153 2.07 0.10 5.52
C GLY A 153 1.91 -0.02 4.00
N ASN A 154 2.47 -1.06 3.37
CA ASN A 154 2.49 -1.18 1.91
C ASN A 154 1.16 -1.57 1.27
N VAL A 155 0.17 -2.00 2.04
CA VAL A 155 -1.14 -2.45 1.51
C VAL A 155 -2.00 -1.30 0.98
N VAL A 156 -1.72 -0.05 1.36
CA VAL A 156 -2.47 1.14 0.89
C VAL A 156 -2.27 1.36 -0.60
N GLY A 157 -1.05 1.15 -1.11
CA GLY A 157 -0.76 1.25 -2.54
C GLY A 157 -1.55 0.25 -3.37
N ASP A 158 -1.75 -0.97 -2.84
CA ASP A 158 -2.53 -2.03 -3.49
C ASP A 158 -4.03 -1.68 -3.62
N LEU A 159 -4.52 -0.70 -2.84
CA LEU A 159 -5.90 -0.23 -2.90
C LEU A 159 -6.15 0.78 -4.02
N LEU A 160 -5.11 1.40 -4.58
CA LEU A 160 -5.27 2.45 -5.59
C LEU A 160 -5.94 1.90 -6.86
N THR A 161 -5.39 0.86 -7.45
CA THR A 161 -5.88 0.32 -8.73
C THR A 161 -7.36 -0.06 -8.66
N PRO A 162 -7.84 -0.83 -7.67
CA PRO A 162 -9.26 -1.15 -7.57
C PRO A 162 -10.16 0.08 -7.45
N VAL A 163 -9.78 1.08 -6.64
CA VAL A 163 -10.59 2.29 -6.43
C VAL A 163 -10.62 3.14 -7.69
N VAL A 164 -9.49 3.25 -8.40
CA VAL A 164 -9.40 3.98 -9.67
C VAL A 164 -10.28 3.33 -10.74
N LEU A 165 -10.24 2.00 -10.87
CA LEU A 165 -11.07 1.28 -11.84
C LEU A 165 -12.56 1.49 -11.56
N GLU A 166 -12.98 1.41 -10.30
CA GLU A 166 -14.38 1.61 -9.91
C GLU A 166 -14.86 3.05 -10.18
N LEU A 167 -14.00 4.04 -9.94
CA LEU A 167 -14.34 5.44 -10.17
C LEU A 167 -14.12 5.92 -11.61
N GLY A 168 -13.55 5.08 -12.48
CA GLY A 168 -13.32 5.41 -13.90
C GLY A 168 -12.20 6.42 -14.15
N PHE A 169 -11.21 6.53 -13.26
CA PHE A 169 -10.05 7.43 -13.42
C PHE A 169 -8.80 6.73 -13.97
N TYR A 170 -8.98 5.58 -14.61
CA TYR A 170 -7.88 4.84 -15.23
C TYR A 170 -7.52 5.48 -16.57
N GLU A 171 -6.23 5.52 -16.88
CA GLU A 171 -5.72 6.05 -18.15
C GLU A 171 -6.18 5.19 -19.34
N GLU A 172 -6.86 5.81 -20.31
CA GLU A 172 -7.27 5.12 -21.53
C GLU A 172 -6.06 4.83 -22.43
N SER A 173 -5.98 3.62 -22.97
CA SER A 173 -4.84 3.14 -23.77
C SER A 173 -4.63 3.89 -25.09
N GLU A 174 -5.64 4.62 -25.57
CA GLU A 174 -5.59 5.35 -26.85
C GLU A 174 -5.21 6.84 -26.69
N GLY A 175 -5.06 7.33 -25.46
CA GLY A 175 -4.68 8.71 -25.15
C GLY A 175 -3.18 8.92 -24.92
N PRO A 176 -2.68 10.17 -24.96
CA PRO A 176 -1.32 10.47 -24.51
C PRO A 176 -1.21 10.33 -22.99
N GLN A 177 -0.14 9.69 -22.52
CA GLN A 177 0.06 9.37 -21.09
C GLN A 177 0.25 10.59 -20.19
N PHE A 178 0.76 11.68 -20.76
CA PHE A 178 0.85 12.99 -20.12
C PHE A 178 0.04 13.99 -20.93
N ARG A 179 -1.21 14.20 -20.54
CA ARG A 179 -2.03 15.27 -21.10
C ARG A 179 -1.52 16.61 -20.53
N PRO A 180 -1.23 17.61 -21.37
CA PRO A 180 -0.60 18.82 -20.87
C PRO A 180 -1.50 19.57 -19.88
N ALA A 181 -0.97 19.92 -18.71
CA ALA A 181 -1.61 20.88 -17.80
C ALA A 181 -1.88 22.22 -18.49
N SER A 182 -1.16 22.51 -19.58
CA SER A 182 -1.34 23.70 -20.40
C SER A 182 -2.62 23.76 -21.24
N VAL A 183 -3.46 22.71 -21.23
CA VAL A 183 -4.74 22.70 -21.95
C VAL A 183 -5.87 23.11 -21.00
N PRO A 184 -6.56 24.26 -21.23
CA PRO A 184 -7.61 24.75 -20.32
C PRO A 184 -8.72 23.75 -20.03
N ALA A 185 -9.13 22.96 -21.03
CA ALA A 185 -10.15 21.93 -20.87
C ALA A 185 -9.74 20.85 -19.87
N MET A 186 -8.45 20.46 -19.83
CA MET A 186 -7.93 19.47 -18.89
C MET A 186 -7.87 20.02 -17.47
N LEU A 187 -7.47 21.28 -17.29
CA LEU A 187 -7.49 21.95 -15.98
C LEU A 187 -8.92 22.06 -15.43
N ALA A 188 -9.90 22.29 -16.29
CA ALA A 188 -11.31 22.33 -15.91
C ALA A 188 -11.85 20.92 -15.56
N GLU A 189 -11.55 19.90 -16.37
CA GLU A 189 -11.94 18.49 -16.14
C GLU A 189 -11.42 17.96 -14.79
N ARG A 190 -10.15 18.26 -14.49
CA ARG A 190 -9.48 17.91 -13.23
C ARG A 190 -9.88 18.81 -12.06
N GLN A 191 -10.70 19.83 -12.33
CA GLN A 191 -11.15 20.82 -11.35
C GLN A 191 -10.00 21.48 -10.59
N VAL A 192 -8.94 21.84 -11.32
CA VAL A 192 -7.84 22.62 -10.79
C VAL A 192 -8.39 23.97 -10.29
N PRO A 193 -8.02 24.42 -9.08
CA PRO A 193 -8.46 25.71 -8.55
C PRO A 193 -8.19 26.84 -9.54
N GLU A 194 -9.20 27.69 -9.80
CA GLU A 194 -9.15 28.69 -10.87
C GLU A 194 -7.99 29.65 -10.71
N VAL A 195 -7.69 30.04 -9.47
CA VAL A 195 -6.56 30.91 -9.11
C VAL A 195 -5.18 30.36 -9.51
N LEU A 196 -5.07 29.04 -9.74
CA LEU A 196 -3.81 28.39 -10.11
C LEU A 196 -3.70 28.11 -11.62
N ARG A 197 -4.80 28.22 -12.38
CA ARG A 197 -4.83 27.76 -13.78
C ARG A 197 -3.84 28.52 -14.65
N ASP A 198 -3.80 29.84 -14.55
CA ASP A 198 -2.91 30.68 -15.38
C ASP A 198 -1.42 30.37 -15.15
N ASP A 199 -1.01 30.13 -13.90
CA ASP A 199 0.36 29.73 -13.58
C ASP A 199 0.70 28.34 -14.14
N LEU A 200 -0.29 27.46 -14.28
CA LEU A 200 -0.12 26.09 -14.80
C LEU A 200 -0.22 26.02 -16.32
N LEU A 201 -0.82 27.01 -16.99
CA LEU A 201 -0.91 27.06 -18.46
C LEU A 201 0.47 27.05 -19.14
N GLY A 202 1.50 27.57 -18.47
CA GLY A 202 2.88 27.56 -18.96
C GLY A 202 3.69 26.31 -18.62
N VAL A 203 3.12 25.34 -17.90
CA VAL A 203 3.83 24.18 -17.37
C VAL A 203 3.40 22.92 -18.11
N ALA A 204 4.33 22.26 -18.80
CA ALA A 204 4.03 20.96 -19.39
C ALA A 204 3.83 19.90 -18.28
N GLY A 205 2.93 18.93 -18.50
CA GLY A 205 2.52 17.97 -17.47
C GLY A 205 3.70 17.17 -16.88
N ASN A 206 4.71 16.82 -17.69
CA ASN A 206 5.93 16.14 -17.24
C ASN A 206 6.86 17.03 -16.40
N HIS A 207 6.81 18.35 -16.54
CA HIS A 207 7.62 19.31 -15.77
C HIS A 207 6.95 19.80 -14.48
N ALA A 208 5.66 19.50 -14.28
CA ALA A 208 4.94 19.92 -13.06
C ALA A 208 5.60 19.37 -11.78
N ALA A 209 6.15 18.15 -11.84
CA ALA A 209 6.87 17.54 -10.72
C ALA A 209 8.15 18.31 -10.35
N GLU A 210 8.77 18.96 -11.33
CA GLU A 210 10.10 19.59 -11.25
C GLU A 210 10.03 21.06 -10.85
N LEU A 211 8.83 21.60 -10.58
CA LEU A 211 8.68 23.01 -10.21
C LEU A 211 9.56 23.34 -8.98
N PRO A 212 10.38 24.41 -9.05
CA PRO A 212 11.16 24.89 -7.93
C PRO A 212 10.31 25.11 -6.66
N GLN A 213 10.90 24.90 -5.48
CA GLN A 213 10.14 24.96 -4.22
C GLN A 213 9.52 26.33 -3.95
N ASP A 214 10.19 27.42 -4.30
CA ASP A 214 9.68 28.79 -4.25
C ASP A 214 8.43 28.99 -5.13
N ARG A 215 8.41 28.36 -6.33
CA ARG A 215 7.21 28.35 -7.19
C ARG A 215 6.07 27.58 -6.55
N VAL A 216 6.33 26.43 -5.92
CA VAL A 216 5.29 25.65 -5.21
C VAL A 216 4.74 26.45 -4.01
N CYS A 217 5.60 27.10 -3.23
CA CYS A 217 5.19 27.98 -2.14
C CYS A 217 4.31 29.14 -2.64
N ALA A 218 4.70 29.78 -3.75
CA ALA A 218 3.90 30.85 -4.35
C ALA A 218 2.51 30.39 -4.82
N LEU A 219 2.39 29.16 -5.36
CA LEU A 219 1.09 28.57 -5.70
C LEU A 219 0.25 28.33 -4.45
N ALA A 220 0.85 27.80 -3.38
CA ALA A 220 0.17 27.57 -2.11
C ALA A 220 -0.32 28.89 -1.48
N GLU A 221 0.51 29.95 -1.51
CA GLU A 221 0.15 31.29 -1.02
C GLU A 221 -1.02 31.90 -1.81
N ARG A 222 -1.03 31.77 -3.14
CA ARG A 222 -2.15 32.21 -3.97
C ARG A 222 -3.43 31.47 -3.66
N LEU A 223 -3.35 30.14 -3.50
CA LEU A 223 -4.51 29.35 -3.10
C LEU A 223 -5.03 29.79 -1.73
N ALA A 224 -4.13 30.03 -0.76
CA ALA A 224 -4.48 30.51 0.58
C ALA A 224 -5.08 31.93 0.60
N ALA A 225 -4.70 32.78 -0.36
CA ALA A 225 -5.26 34.13 -0.47
C ALA A 225 -6.73 34.13 -0.94
N VAL A 226 -7.15 33.13 -1.72
CA VAL A 226 -8.54 33.01 -2.22
C VAL A 226 -9.36 32.06 -1.35
N GLU A 227 -8.80 30.92 -0.98
CA GLU A 227 -9.41 29.93 -0.12
C GLU A 227 -8.75 29.99 1.27
N THR A 228 -9.34 30.77 2.17
CA THR A 228 -8.76 31.04 3.49
C THR A 228 -8.90 29.88 4.47
N ASP A 229 -9.88 28.98 4.26
CA ASP A 229 -10.09 27.81 5.09
C ASP A 229 -9.16 26.65 4.71
N ALA A 230 -8.44 26.10 5.69
CA ALA A 230 -7.43 25.07 5.44
C ALA A 230 -8.05 23.72 5.04
N VAL A 231 -9.19 23.34 5.62
CA VAL A 231 -9.92 22.12 5.24
C VAL A 231 -10.41 22.22 3.80
N SER A 232 -10.93 23.39 3.41
CA SER A 232 -11.40 23.64 2.05
C SER A 232 -10.24 23.59 1.04
N ARG A 233 -9.07 24.15 1.38
CA ARG A 233 -7.84 23.97 0.58
C ARG A 233 -7.43 22.52 0.42
N ALA A 234 -7.41 21.76 1.52
CA ALA A 234 -7.11 20.33 1.48
C ALA A 234 -8.11 19.59 0.57
N THR A 235 -9.40 19.90 0.70
CA THR A 235 -10.48 19.28 -0.08
C THR A 235 -10.30 19.52 -1.58
N VAL A 236 -10.01 20.75 -2.02
CA VAL A 236 -9.83 21.05 -3.45
C VAL A 236 -8.57 20.40 -4.03
N LEU A 237 -7.48 20.35 -3.25
CA LEU A 237 -6.23 19.70 -3.68
C LEU A 237 -6.38 18.18 -3.74
N LEU A 238 -7.04 17.56 -2.76
CA LEU A 238 -7.35 16.13 -2.78
C LEU A 238 -8.31 15.78 -3.92
N ASN A 239 -9.30 16.63 -4.20
CA ASN A 239 -10.18 16.46 -5.35
C ASN A 239 -9.40 16.51 -6.67
N TRP A 240 -8.47 17.46 -6.83
CA TRP A 240 -7.58 17.51 -7.99
C TRP A 240 -6.74 16.23 -8.09
N LEU A 241 -6.06 15.81 -7.02
CA LEU A 241 -5.23 14.60 -7.00
C LEU A 241 -6.03 13.34 -7.36
N GLY A 242 -7.27 13.23 -6.88
CA GLY A 242 -8.14 12.09 -7.14
C GLY A 242 -8.69 12.04 -8.58
N ARG A 243 -8.62 13.14 -9.34
CA ARG A 243 -9.06 13.21 -10.75
C ARG A 243 -7.94 12.97 -11.74
N LEU A 244 -6.70 12.85 -11.27
CA LEU A 244 -5.57 12.57 -12.15
C LEU A 244 -5.65 11.11 -12.64
N PRO A 245 -5.54 10.87 -13.96
CA PRO A 245 -5.40 9.55 -14.54
C PRO A 245 -4.33 8.71 -13.87
N PHE A 246 -4.73 7.50 -13.50
CA PHE A 246 -3.81 6.49 -12.99
C PHE A 246 -3.37 5.54 -14.11
N PRO A 247 -2.09 5.14 -14.16
CA PRO A 247 -1.04 5.46 -13.19
C PRO A 247 -0.27 6.76 -13.47
N THR A 248 -0.18 7.20 -14.72
CA THR A 248 0.90 8.11 -15.12
C THR A 248 0.84 9.48 -14.44
N GLU A 249 -0.23 10.25 -14.64
CA GLU A 249 -0.37 11.60 -14.08
C GLU A 249 -0.62 11.59 -12.58
N ALA A 250 -1.25 10.54 -12.05
CA ALA A 250 -1.45 10.35 -10.63
C ALA A 250 -0.14 10.11 -9.87
N LEU A 251 0.82 9.38 -10.47
CA LEU A 251 2.09 9.02 -9.83
C LEU A 251 3.24 9.99 -10.19
N TRP A 252 3.17 10.68 -11.33
CA TRP A 252 4.21 11.56 -11.86
C TRP A 252 3.66 12.94 -12.19
N GLY A 253 4.52 13.88 -12.63
CA GLY A 253 4.06 15.18 -13.14
C GLY A 253 3.18 15.94 -12.15
N GLU A 254 1.92 16.19 -12.54
CA GLU A 254 0.93 16.89 -11.70
C GLU A 254 0.68 16.19 -10.37
N GLY A 255 0.64 14.85 -10.31
CA GLY A 255 0.41 14.15 -9.04
C GLY A 255 1.48 14.47 -8.00
N VAL A 256 2.73 14.60 -8.43
CA VAL A 256 3.85 15.00 -7.56
C VAL A 256 3.68 16.45 -7.11
N LEU A 257 3.29 17.36 -8.01
CA LEU A 257 3.01 18.75 -7.67
C LEU A 257 1.91 18.86 -6.62
N VAL A 258 0.78 18.20 -6.82
CA VAL A 258 -0.36 18.27 -5.90
C VAL A 258 0.00 17.70 -4.53
N ARG A 259 0.76 16.59 -4.47
CA ARG A 259 1.28 16.07 -3.20
C ARG A 259 2.18 17.09 -2.49
N ARG A 260 3.09 17.76 -3.20
CA ARG A 260 3.93 18.83 -2.63
C ARG A 260 3.11 20.02 -2.11
N LEU A 261 1.98 20.34 -2.74
CA LEU A 261 1.06 21.38 -2.25
C LEU A 261 0.30 20.90 -0.99
N LEU A 262 -0.11 19.64 -0.94
CA LEU A 262 -0.75 19.02 0.22
C LEU A 262 0.20 18.95 1.42
N ASP A 263 1.49 18.69 1.19
CA ASP A 263 2.52 18.60 2.24
C ASP A 263 2.79 19.93 2.97
N ILE A 264 2.28 21.06 2.43
CA ILE A 264 2.33 22.38 3.09
C ILE A 264 1.20 22.53 4.12
N LEU A 265 0.12 21.76 3.99
CA LEU A 265 -1.05 21.86 4.87
C LEU A 265 -0.85 21.03 6.15
N PRO A 266 -1.43 21.46 7.29
CA PRO A 266 -1.41 20.65 8.51
C PRO A 266 -2.16 19.33 8.33
N GLU A 267 -1.62 18.24 8.88
CA GLU A 267 -2.22 16.89 8.77
C GLU A 267 -3.67 16.84 9.27
N ALA A 268 -4.00 17.56 10.36
CA ALA A 268 -5.36 17.60 10.90
C ALA A 268 -6.40 18.06 9.86
N GLU A 269 -6.01 18.99 8.98
CA GLU A 269 -6.89 19.53 7.93
C GLU A 269 -7.03 18.55 6.77
N LEU A 270 -5.95 17.81 6.45
CA LEU A 270 -5.99 16.70 5.49
C LEU A 270 -6.92 15.59 5.96
N VAL A 271 -6.83 15.21 7.24
CA VAL A 271 -7.70 14.20 7.87
C VAL A 271 -9.17 14.64 7.82
N ALA A 272 -9.45 15.90 8.19
CA ALA A 272 -10.80 16.45 8.14
C ALA A 272 -11.37 16.42 6.71
N ALA A 273 -10.62 16.94 5.74
CA ALA A 273 -11.03 16.97 4.33
C ALA A 273 -11.25 15.56 3.76
N ALA A 274 -10.34 14.63 4.06
CA ALA A 274 -10.42 13.24 3.62
C ALA A 274 -11.65 12.50 4.17
N GLY A 275 -12.05 12.80 5.42
CA GLY A 275 -13.20 12.17 6.08
C GLY A 275 -14.57 12.69 5.63
N SER A 276 -14.65 13.93 5.15
CA SER A 276 -15.92 14.56 4.75
C SER A 276 -16.12 14.70 3.23
N GLY A 277 -15.07 14.46 2.44
CA GLY A 277 -15.09 14.67 1.00
C GLY A 277 -15.90 13.62 0.20
N PRO A 278 -16.22 13.92 -1.07
CA PRO A 278 -16.81 12.96 -2.00
C PRO A 278 -15.85 11.80 -2.32
N PRO A 279 -16.32 10.71 -2.97
CA PRO A 279 -15.48 9.54 -3.33
C PRO A 279 -14.16 9.89 -4.03
N VAL A 280 -14.16 10.90 -4.90
CA VAL A 280 -12.94 11.35 -5.60
C VAL A 280 -11.91 11.98 -4.65
N VAL A 281 -12.35 12.66 -3.58
CA VAL A 281 -11.46 13.16 -2.53
C VAL A 281 -10.87 12.00 -1.73
N ALA A 282 -11.65 10.94 -1.48
CA ALA A 282 -11.13 9.74 -0.84
C ALA A 282 -10.06 9.04 -1.70
N LEU A 283 -10.22 9.01 -3.03
CA LEU A 283 -9.18 8.52 -3.95
C LEU A 283 -7.93 9.42 -3.91
N GLY A 284 -8.09 10.74 -3.93
CA GLY A 284 -6.96 11.67 -3.79
C GLY A 284 -6.20 11.49 -2.47
N ALA A 285 -6.93 11.34 -1.36
CA ALA A 285 -6.34 11.09 -0.04
C ALA A 285 -5.65 9.72 0.02
N LEU A 286 -6.21 8.69 -0.61
CA LEU A 286 -5.56 7.39 -0.75
C LEU A 286 -4.27 7.49 -1.57
N ASN A 287 -4.28 8.25 -2.67
CA ASN A 287 -3.10 8.51 -3.50
C ASN A 287 -2.02 9.25 -2.71
N TRP A 288 -2.38 10.33 -2.01
CA TRP A 288 -1.44 11.02 -1.12
C TRP A 288 -0.88 10.07 -0.06
N ALA A 289 -1.73 9.35 0.66
CA ALA A 289 -1.34 8.42 1.72
C ALA A 289 -0.38 7.33 1.22
N ALA A 290 -0.59 6.75 0.03
CA ALA A 290 0.29 5.73 -0.53
C ALA A 290 1.75 6.20 -0.74
N HIS A 291 2.00 7.51 -0.72
CA HIS A 291 3.33 8.11 -0.90
C HIS A 291 3.92 8.69 0.39
N GLN A 292 3.24 8.57 1.52
CA GLN A 292 3.71 9.08 2.81
C GLN A 292 4.25 7.96 3.70
N PRO A 293 5.29 8.20 4.51
CA PRO A 293 5.81 7.20 5.44
C PRO A 293 4.83 6.88 6.58
N GLU A 294 4.06 7.88 7.03
CA GLU A 294 3.05 7.76 8.08
C GLU A 294 1.76 8.45 7.61
N ASN A 295 0.66 7.71 7.51
CA ASN A 295 -0.61 8.24 6.98
C ASN A 295 -1.84 7.61 7.65
N ARG A 296 -1.66 7.11 8.88
CA ARG A 296 -2.69 6.29 9.54
C ARG A 296 -4.00 7.03 9.77
N ALA A 297 -3.91 8.29 10.18
CA ALA A 297 -5.08 9.12 10.43
C ALA A 297 -5.86 9.37 9.14
N VAL A 298 -5.18 9.65 8.02
CA VAL A 298 -5.82 9.89 6.72
C VAL A 298 -6.49 8.63 6.18
N VAL A 299 -5.81 7.48 6.23
CA VAL A 299 -6.40 6.19 5.80
C VAL A 299 -7.61 5.82 6.65
N ALA A 300 -7.55 6.04 7.97
CA ALA A 300 -8.68 5.83 8.87
C ALA A 300 -9.86 6.76 8.51
N ALA A 301 -9.60 8.01 8.16
CA ALA A 301 -10.62 8.97 7.75
C ALA A 301 -11.32 8.57 6.44
N VAL A 302 -10.60 8.04 5.44
CA VAL A 302 -11.20 7.64 4.16
C VAL A 302 -11.81 6.24 4.19
N ALA A 303 -11.48 5.39 5.16
CA ALA A 303 -11.94 4.00 5.21
C ALA A 303 -13.47 3.84 5.04
N PRO A 304 -14.35 4.67 5.65
CA PRO A 304 -15.79 4.59 5.41
C PRO A 304 -16.19 4.87 3.95
N SER A 305 -15.51 5.81 3.28
CA SER A 305 -15.75 6.10 1.86
C SER A 305 -15.22 4.97 0.98
N LEU A 306 -14.05 4.41 1.27
CA LEU A 306 -13.49 3.29 0.52
C LEU A 306 -14.39 2.04 0.57
N ARG A 307 -14.98 1.74 1.73
CA ARG A 307 -15.96 0.64 1.89
C ARG A 307 -17.26 0.86 1.12
N ARG A 308 -17.59 2.11 0.78
CA ARG A 308 -18.77 2.42 -0.06
C ARG A 308 -18.46 2.30 -1.56
N ILE A 309 -17.22 2.60 -1.96
CA ILE A 309 -16.77 2.48 -3.34
C ILE A 309 -16.56 1.01 -3.69
N LEU A 310 -15.86 0.27 -2.84
CA LEU A 310 -15.54 -1.15 -3.02
C LEU A 310 -16.12 -1.94 -1.83
N PRO A 311 -17.40 -2.36 -1.91
CA PRO A 311 -18.05 -3.14 -0.86
C PRO A 311 -17.43 -4.53 -0.66
#